data_AF-A0A813KMG2-F1
#
_entry.id   AF-A0A813KMG2-F1
#
_cell.length_a   1.000
_cell.length_b   1.000
_cell.length_c   1.000
_cell.angle_alpha   90.00
_cell.angle_beta   90.00
_cell.angle_gamma   90.00
#
_symmetry.space_group_name_H-M   'P 1'
#
loop_
_entity.id
_entity.type
_entity.pdbx_description
1 polymer ?
#
loop_
_entity_poly.entity_id
_entity_poly.type
_entity_poly.pdbx_seq_one_letter_code
_entity_poly.pdbx_strand_id
1 'polypeptide(L)'
;MIRNAFVAILPVALVSAPALQVVAMGTLLMTSAAVQSRVWPWRTEAANLADLTMSCFLVVVMLGAAPLLDLGQTETEGTLGVLLCIAVLGPLLVAVCAIAYSVYRRFSPASSYSVFLCHHKGGAGSLARWLKLQLANHSKRQVFLDSDQLEDLDLIFDTVRSQTKNLVVLLTPELLKRMWCAGEIVTAHRNKAAKNTNVTTSKQHCK
;
A
#
# COMPACT_ATOMS: atom_id res chain seq x y z
N MET A 1 6.89 12.63 20.92
CA MET A 1 7.92 13.68 21.09
C MET A 1 8.71 13.55 22.38
N ILE A 2 8.06 13.34 23.53
CA ILE A 2 8.73 13.15 24.84
C ILE A 2 9.81 12.05 24.81
N ARG A 3 9.54 10.89 24.19
CA ARG A 3 10.52 9.80 23.97
C ARG A 3 11.86 10.29 23.40
N ASN A 4 11.80 11.04 22.30
CA ASN A 4 13.00 11.47 21.58
C ASN A 4 13.84 12.49 22.38
N ALA A 5 13.18 13.31 23.21
CA ALA A 5 13.87 14.23 24.12
C ALA A 5 14.67 13.47 25.19
N PHE A 6 14.08 12.44 25.80
CA PHE A 6 14.79 11.60 26.76
C PHE A 6 15.94 10.82 26.11
N VAL A 7 15.74 10.25 24.92
CA VAL A 7 16.81 9.56 24.17
C VAL A 7 18.00 10.50 23.87
N ALA A 8 17.76 11.78 23.64
CA ALA A 8 18.83 12.75 23.39
C ALA A 8 19.56 13.22 24.66
N ILE A 9 18.87 13.34 25.80
CA ILE A 9 19.43 13.88 27.05
C ILE A 9 20.18 12.81 27.85
N LEU A 10 19.69 11.57 27.84
CA LEU A 10 20.22 10.47 28.66
C LEU A 10 21.73 10.22 28.48
N PRO A 11 22.30 10.24 27.26
CA PRO A 11 23.75 10.04 27.05
C PRO A 11 24.59 11.17 27.63
N VAL A 12 24.08 12.40 27.58
CA VAL A 12 24.77 13.59 28.10
C VAL A 12 24.75 13.59 29.63
N ALA A 13 23.62 13.20 30.23
CA ALA A 13 23.45 13.19 31.68
C ALA A 13 24.25 12.07 32.38
N LEU A 14 24.45 10.92 31.71
CA LEU A 14 25.09 9.73 32.30
C LEU A 14 26.50 9.45 31.76
N VAL A 15 27.17 10.47 31.21
CA VAL A 15 28.51 10.35 30.59
C VAL A 15 29.57 9.74 31.52
N SER A 16 29.43 9.93 32.84
CA SER A 16 30.37 9.41 33.85
C SER A 16 30.19 7.92 34.17
N ALA A 17 29.09 7.31 33.75
CA ALA A 17 28.74 5.93 34.08
C ALA A 17 28.16 5.19 32.85
N PRO A 18 29.02 4.75 31.91
CA PRO A 18 28.57 4.21 30.62
C PRO A 18 27.75 2.93 30.74
N ALA A 19 28.01 2.09 31.74
CA ALA A 19 27.18 0.91 32.02
C ALA A 19 25.74 1.30 32.42
N LEU A 20 25.59 2.32 33.27
CA LEU A 20 24.27 2.83 33.68
C LEU A 20 23.56 3.51 32.51
N GLN A 21 24.31 4.20 31.64
CA GLN A 21 23.77 4.83 30.43
C GLN A 21 23.11 3.81 29.49
N VAL A 22 23.75 2.66 29.22
CA VAL A 22 23.19 1.62 28.34
C VAL A 22 21.93 1.00 28.95
N VAL A 23 21.96 0.66 30.24
CA VAL A 23 20.79 0.10 30.95
C VAL A 23 19.62 1.08 30.99
N ALA A 24 19.89 2.36 31.28
CA ALA A 24 18.86 3.40 31.31
C ALA A 24 18.26 3.63 29.90
N MET A 25 19.08 3.58 28.84
CA MET A 25 18.59 3.73 27.47
C MET A 25 17.73 2.52 27.04
N GLY A 26 18.17 1.30 27.37
CA GLY A 26 17.43 0.08 27.09
C GLY A 26 16.06 0.04 27.78
N THR A 27 16.00 0.43 29.06
CA THR A 27 14.74 0.49 29.82
C THR A 27 13.78 1.55 29.28
N LEU A 28 14.28 2.73 28.87
CA LEU A 28 13.48 3.77 28.21
C LEU A 28 12.88 3.27 26.88
N LEU A 29 13.69 2.61 26.04
CA LEU A 29 13.23 2.09 24.75
C LEU A 29 12.20 0.97 24.94
N MET A 30 12.44 0.02 25.85
CA MET A 30 11.52 -1.09 26.15
C MET A 30 10.17 -0.61 26.71
N THR A 31 10.18 0.35 27.65
CA THR A 31 8.94 0.94 28.18
C THR A 31 8.17 1.67 27.09
N SER A 32 8.87 2.42 26.22
CA SER A 32 8.23 3.11 25.10
C SER A 32 7.61 2.14 24.08
N ALA A 33 8.29 1.03 23.77
CA ALA A 33 7.78 -0.01 22.87
C ALA A 33 6.56 -0.73 23.46
N ALA A 34 6.57 -1.03 24.76
CA ALA A 34 5.44 -1.64 25.45
C ALA A 34 4.21 -0.72 25.44
N VAL A 35 4.38 0.57 25.77
CA VAL A 35 3.30 1.56 25.68
C VAL A 35 2.78 1.67 24.24
N GLN A 36 3.67 1.71 23.26
CA GLN A 36 3.30 1.80 21.85
C GLN A 36 2.49 0.58 21.37
N SER A 37 2.90 -0.63 21.74
CA SER A 37 2.18 -1.86 21.40
C SER A 37 0.76 -1.93 21.98
N ARG A 38 0.49 -1.17 23.04
CA ARG A 38 -0.84 -1.10 23.70
C ARG A 38 -1.69 0.04 23.17
N VAL A 39 -1.10 1.20 22.90
CA VAL A 39 -1.83 2.42 22.56
C VAL A 39 -2.06 2.57 21.05
N TRP A 40 -1.25 1.92 20.20
CA TRP A 40 -1.34 2.02 18.73
C TRP A 40 -1.56 3.48 18.26
N PRO A 41 -0.62 4.39 18.59
CA PRO A 41 -0.85 5.82 18.47
C PRO A 41 -1.05 6.27 17.01
N TRP A 42 -0.61 5.48 16.03
CA TRP A 42 -0.74 5.81 14.62
C TRP A 42 -2.08 5.31 14.06
N ARG A 43 -2.69 6.10 13.18
CA ARG A 43 -3.97 5.78 12.55
C ARG A 43 -3.90 4.58 11.60
N THR A 44 -2.73 4.30 11.03
CA THR A 44 -2.53 3.19 10.09
C THR A 44 -1.73 2.06 10.74
N GLU A 45 -2.15 0.82 10.51
CA GLU A 45 -1.50 -0.37 11.08
C GLU A 45 -0.04 -0.50 10.63
N ALA A 46 0.23 -0.17 9.37
CA ALA A 46 1.58 -0.19 8.81
C ALA A 46 2.54 0.77 9.55
N ALA A 47 2.07 1.95 9.98
CA ALA A 47 2.90 2.90 10.72
C ALA A 47 3.19 2.40 12.14
N ASN A 48 2.21 1.77 12.81
CA ASN A 48 2.42 1.14 14.12
C ASN A 48 3.42 -0.02 14.04
N LEU A 49 3.31 -0.87 13.02
CA LEU A 49 4.23 -1.98 12.81
C LEU A 49 5.66 -1.48 12.52
N ALA A 50 5.81 -0.44 11.71
CA ALA A 50 7.11 0.13 11.39
C ALA A 50 7.81 0.72 12.63
N ASP A 51 7.12 1.53 13.43
CA ASP A 51 7.71 2.17 14.62
C ASP A 51 8.01 1.14 15.72
N LEU A 52 7.19 0.09 15.87
CA LEU A 52 7.47 -1.05 16.75
C LEU A 52 8.71 -1.82 16.30
N THR A 53 8.82 -2.12 15.00
CA THR A 53 9.97 -2.84 14.43
C THR A 53 11.26 -2.06 14.64
N MET A 54 11.24 -0.74 14.39
CA MET A 54 12.40 0.14 14.61
C MET A 54 12.80 0.21 16.09
N SER A 55 11.83 0.24 17.00
CA SER A 55 12.09 0.27 18.45
C SER A 55 12.68 -1.05 18.95
N CYS A 56 12.15 -2.20 18.53
CA CYS A 56 12.73 -3.51 18.83
C CYS A 56 14.15 -3.64 18.28
N PHE A 57 14.36 -3.16 17.06
CA PHE A 57 15.66 -3.15 16.42
C PHE A 57 16.70 -2.34 17.22
N LEU A 58 16.36 -1.11 17.63
CA LEU A 58 17.23 -0.27 18.46
C LEU A 58 17.59 -0.91 19.80
N VAL A 59 16.66 -1.65 20.41
CA VAL A 59 16.93 -2.40 21.65
C VAL A 59 17.95 -3.51 21.41
N VAL A 60 17.84 -4.27 20.31
CA VAL A 60 18.82 -5.31 19.96
C VAL A 60 20.21 -4.72 19.75
N VAL A 61 20.31 -3.58 19.06
CA VAL A 61 21.59 -2.86 18.90
C VAL A 61 22.18 -2.45 20.24
N MET A 62 21.37 -1.89 21.14
CA MET A 62 21.82 -1.49 22.47
C MET A 62 22.29 -2.68 23.33
N LEU A 63 21.58 -3.81 23.27
CA LEU A 63 22.00 -5.05 23.93
C LEU A 63 23.31 -5.59 23.35
N GLY A 64 23.52 -5.44 22.03
CA GLY A 64 24.77 -5.78 21.36
C GLY A 64 25.93 -4.84 21.68
N ALA A 65 25.66 -3.60 22.10
CA ALA A 65 26.68 -2.64 22.49
C ALA A 65 27.17 -2.83 23.94
N ALA A 66 26.37 -3.45 24.82
CA ALA A 66 26.72 -3.64 26.23
C ALA A 66 27.99 -4.49 26.46
N PRO A 67 28.25 -5.59 25.73
CA PRO A 67 29.49 -6.37 25.85
C PRO A 67 30.71 -5.64 25.30
N LEU A 68 30.54 -4.61 24.45
CA LEU A 68 31.63 -3.81 23.89
C LEU A 68 32.26 -2.87 24.92
N LEU A 69 31.63 -2.74 26.11
CA LEU A 69 32.14 -1.94 27.21
C LEU A 69 33.27 -2.63 28.00
N ASP A 70 33.46 -3.95 27.83
CA ASP A 70 34.45 -4.73 28.57
C ASP A 70 35.69 -5.00 27.70
N LEU A 71 36.81 -4.40 28.08
CA LEU A 71 38.07 -4.25 27.30
C LEU A 71 38.94 -5.53 27.22
N GLY A 72 38.35 -6.73 27.18
CA GLY A 72 39.06 -7.93 27.66
C GLY A 72 39.23 -9.16 26.78
N GLN A 73 38.51 -9.36 25.66
CA GLN A 73 38.54 -10.67 24.96
C GLN A 73 38.33 -10.59 23.43
N THR A 74 39.37 -10.97 22.68
CA THR A 74 39.47 -10.89 21.21
C THR A 74 38.49 -11.76 20.42
N GLU A 75 38.06 -12.90 20.97
CA GLU A 75 37.12 -13.82 20.28
C GLU A 75 35.67 -13.30 20.29
N THR A 76 35.32 -12.49 21.30
CA THR A 76 33.98 -11.92 21.47
C THR A 76 33.74 -10.76 20.50
N GLU A 77 34.79 -10.01 20.16
CA GLU A 77 34.73 -8.84 19.28
C GLU A 77 34.26 -9.18 17.85
N GLY A 78 34.74 -10.30 17.30
CA GLY A 78 34.35 -10.74 15.94
C GLY A 78 32.86 -11.10 15.84
N THR A 79 32.35 -11.86 16.82
CA THR A 79 30.95 -12.28 16.85
C THR A 79 30.01 -11.09 17.09
N LEU A 80 30.43 -10.13 17.94
CA LEU A 80 29.68 -8.91 18.22
C LEU A 80 29.65 -7.97 17.00
N GLY A 81 30.77 -7.83 16.29
CA GLY A 81 30.88 -7.05 15.06
C GLY A 81 29.93 -7.55 13.98
N VAL A 82 29.84 -8.87 13.79
CA VAL A 82 28.88 -9.48 12.84
C VAL A 82 27.44 -9.18 13.24
N LEU A 83 27.09 -9.29 14.53
CA LEU A 83 25.74 -8.95 15.03
C LEU A 83 25.38 -7.47 14.80
N LEU A 84 26.31 -6.55 15.06
CA LEU A 84 26.12 -5.12 14.81
C LEU A 84 26.04 -4.80 13.31
N CYS A 85 26.83 -5.47 12.45
CA CYS A 85 26.73 -5.34 11.00
C CYS A 85 25.37 -5.81 10.48
N ILE A 86 24.88 -6.98 10.92
CA ILE A 86 23.53 -7.46 10.57
C ILE A 86 22.49 -6.46 11.05
N ALA A 87 22.68 -5.91 12.25
CA ALA A 87 21.76 -4.94 12.78
C ALA A 87 21.73 -3.68 11.89
N VAL A 88 22.85 -3.08 11.53
CA VAL A 88 22.85 -1.86 10.70
C VAL A 88 22.44 -2.13 9.24
N LEU A 89 22.98 -3.18 8.63
CA LEU A 89 22.77 -3.48 7.21
C LEU A 89 21.39 -4.10 6.92
N GLY A 90 20.80 -4.82 7.88
CA GLY A 90 19.50 -5.48 7.71
C GLY A 90 18.35 -4.51 7.40
N PRO A 91 18.07 -3.49 8.23
CA PRO A 91 17.05 -2.47 7.98
C PRO A 91 17.34 -1.67 6.71
N LEU A 92 18.62 -1.40 6.40
CA LEU A 92 19.00 -0.72 5.17
C LEU A 92 18.61 -1.56 3.94
N LEU A 93 18.89 -2.86 3.97
CA LEU A 93 18.50 -3.79 2.91
C LEU A 93 16.97 -3.86 2.77
N VAL A 94 16.23 -3.99 3.88
CA VAL A 94 14.75 -4.00 3.86
C VAL A 94 14.20 -2.70 3.29
N ALA A 95 14.75 -1.55 3.65
CA ALA A 95 14.34 -0.25 3.12
C ALA A 95 14.59 -0.17 1.60
N VAL A 96 15.77 -0.59 1.13
CA VAL A 96 16.09 -0.64 -0.31
C VAL A 96 15.14 -1.58 -1.05
N CYS A 97 14.88 -2.78 -0.51
CA CYS A 97 13.93 -3.73 -1.09
C CYS A 97 12.50 -3.17 -1.12
N ALA A 98 12.05 -2.49 -0.06
CA ALA A 98 10.72 -1.88 0.00
C ALA A 98 10.57 -0.73 -1.00
N ILE A 99 11.60 0.09 -1.17
CA ILE A 99 11.65 1.15 -2.19
C ILE A 99 11.62 0.52 -3.58
N ALA A 100 12.48 -0.46 -3.86
CA ALA A 100 12.53 -1.16 -5.13
C ALA A 100 11.18 -1.82 -5.48
N TYR A 101 10.53 -2.47 -4.50
CA TYR A 101 9.19 -3.04 -4.66
C TYR A 101 8.14 -1.96 -4.94
N SER A 102 8.20 -0.82 -4.24
CA SER A 102 7.27 0.30 -4.45
C SER A 102 7.43 0.92 -5.83
N VAL A 103 8.68 1.07 -6.30
CA VAL A 103 9.01 1.53 -7.64
C VAL A 103 8.52 0.53 -8.69
N TYR A 104 8.83 -0.76 -8.51
CA TYR A 104 8.35 -1.83 -9.38
C TYR A 104 6.82 -1.83 -9.48
N ARG A 105 6.12 -1.71 -8.35
CA ARG A 105 4.65 -1.64 -8.32
C ARG A 105 4.11 -0.40 -9.01
N ARG A 106 4.86 0.70 -9.04
CA ARG A 106 4.46 1.93 -9.74
C ARG A 106 4.63 1.80 -11.26
N PHE A 107 5.62 1.04 -11.71
CA PHE A 107 5.83 0.74 -13.12
C PHE A 107 5.05 -0.48 -13.62
N SER A 108 4.59 -1.35 -12.72
CA SER A 108 3.66 -2.42 -13.06
C SER A 108 2.25 -1.83 -13.16
N PRO A 109 1.65 -1.70 -14.36
CA PRO A 109 0.31 -1.14 -14.51
C PRO A 109 -0.68 -1.96 -13.69
N ALA A 110 -1.13 -1.38 -12.58
CA ALA A 110 -2.08 -2.02 -11.70
C ALA A 110 -3.43 -2.07 -12.43
N SER A 111 -3.86 -3.30 -12.69
CA SER A 111 -5.23 -3.75 -12.96
C SER A 111 -5.95 -3.16 -14.16
N SER A 112 -6.09 -4.00 -15.19
CA SER A 112 -7.23 -3.93 -16.09
C SER A 112 -8.54 -4.04 -15.29
N TYR A 113 -9.38 -3.00 -15.32
CA TYR A 113 -10.76 -3.08 -14.87
C TYR A 113 -11.49 -4.21 -15.61
N SER A 114 -12.10 -5.10 -14.84
CA SER A 114 -12.80 -6.24 -15.44
C SER A 114 -14.15 -5.83 -16.03
N VAL A 115 -14.78 -4.82 -15.42
CA VAL A 115 -16.07 -4.28 -15.80
C VAL A 115 -16.02 -2.76 -15.69
N PHE A 116 -16.50 -2.06 -16.71
CA PHE A 116 -16.77 -0.62 -16.69
C PHE A 116 -18.29 -0.41 -16.70
N LEU A 117 -18.79 0.41 -15.79
CA LEU A 117 -20.22 0.74 -15.69
C LEU A 117 -20.52 2.06 -16.41
N CYS A 118 -21.03 1.96 -17.64
CA CYS A 118 -21.53 3.08 -18.42
C CYS A 118 -22.93 3.46 -17.93
N HIS A 119 -23.12 4.69 -17.47
CA HIS A 119 -24.41 5.13 -16.95
C HIS A 119 -24.63 6.64 -17.05
N HIS A 120 -25.91 7.05 -16.98
CA HIS A 120 -26.27 8.46 -16.87
C HIS A 120 -26.12 8.92 -15.40
N LYS A 121 -25.27 9.93 -15.14
CA LYS A 121 -24.97 10.43 -13.79
C LYS A 121 -26.22 10.76 -12.96
N GLY A 122 -27.18 11.47 -13.56
CA GLY A 122 -28.42 11.86 -12.87
C GLY A 122 -29.49 10.76 -12.82
N GLY A 123 -29.53 9.88 -13.82
CA GLY A 123 -30.64 8.91 -14.00
C GLY A 123 -30.36 7.53 -13.42
N ALA A 124 -29.10 7.14 -13.28
CA ALA A 124 -28.70 5.79 -12.88
C ALA A 124 -27.52 5.75 -11.91
N GLY A 125 -27.07 6.89 -11.36
CA GLY A 125 -25.90 6.93 -10.47
C GLY A 125 -26.04 6.07 -9.21
N SER A 126 -27.21 6.09 -8.56
CA SER A 126 -27.51 5.25 -7.40
C SER A 126 -27.50 3.77 -7.73
N LEU A 127 -28.12 3.38 -8.85
CA LEU A 127 -28.13 2.00 -9.35
C LEU A 127 -26.72 1.53 -9.72
N ALA A 128 -25.92 2.39 -10.36
CA ALA A 128 -24.53 2.09 -10.71
C ALA A 128 -23.67 1.84 -9.48
N ARG A 129 -23.82 2.68 -8.45
CA ARG A 129 -23.13 2.48 -7.16
C ARG A 129 -23.57 1.20 -6.47
N TRP A 130 -24.87 0.93 -6.42
CA TRP A 130 -25.40 -0.31 -5.86
C TRP A 130 -24.85 -1.54 -6.59
N LEU A 131 -24.86 -1.53 -7.93
CA LEU A 131 -24.33 -2.62 -8.74
C LEU A 131 -22.82 -2.81 -8.52
N LYS A 132 -22.05 -1.72 -8.41
CA LYS A 132 -20.62 -1.78 -8.07
C LYS A 132 -20.40 -2.49 -6.73
N LEU A 133 -21.16 -2.13 -5.70
CA LEU A 133 -21.07 -2.76 -4.37
C LEU A 133 -21.44 -4.25 -4.42
N GLN A 134 -22.50 -4.62 -5.13
CA GLN A 134 -22.89 -6.03 -5.30
C GLN A 134 -21.80 -6.82 -6.06
N LEU A 135 -21.25 -6.26 -7.14
CA LEU A 135 -20.17 -6.92 -7.89
C LEU A 135 -18.88 -7.05 -7.10
N ALA A 136 -18.58 -6.10 -6.21
CA ALA A 136 -17.44 -6.17 -5.29
C ALA A 136 -17.66 -7.22 -4.18
N ASN A 137 -18.90 -7.38 -3.71
CA ASN A 137 -19.24 -8.39 -2.70
C ASN A 137 -19.21 -9.81 -3.29
N HIS A 138 -19.64 -9.98 -4.53
CA HIS A 138 -19.72 -11.29 -5.19
C HIS A 138 -18.48 -11.65 -6.02
N SER A 139 -17.56 -10.70 -6.27
CA SER A 139 -16.34 -10.98 -7.01
C SER A 139 -15.17 -10.10 -6.56
N LYS A 140 -13.95 -10.65 -6.60
CA LYS A 140 -12.70 -9.89 -6.39
C LYS A 140 -12.30 -9.03 -7.59
N ARG A 141 -13.18 -8.87 -8.59
CA ARG A 141 -12.89 -8.15 -9.83
C ARG A 141 -13.02 -6.66 -9.61
N GLN A 142 -12.11 -5.89 -10.18
CA GLN A 142 -12.19 -4.45 -10.13
C GLN A 142 -13.25 -3.93 -11.10
N VAL A 143 -14.17 -3.14 -10.55
CA VAL A 143 -15.24 -2.46 -11.29
C VAL A 143 -14.96 -0.97 -11.34
N PHE A 144 -14.91 -0.44 -12.56
CA PHE A 144 -14.74 0.97 -12.82
C PHE A 144 -16.09 1.69 -12.81
N LEU A 145 -16.16 2.78 -12.06
CA LEU A 145 -17.29 3.70 -12.04
C LEU A 145 -16.75 5.13 -12.17
N ASP A 146 -17.22 5.86 -13.17
CA ASP A 146 -16.78 7.24 -13.46
C ASP A 146 -16.84 8.15 -12.21
N SER A 147 -17.85 7.96 -11.37
CA SER A 147 -18.15 8.83 -10.24
C SER A 147 -17.21 8.66 -9.04
N ASP A 148 -16.48 7.53 -8.97
CA ASP A 148 -15.60 7.19 -7.84
C ASP A 148 -14.11 7.29 -8.18
N GLN A 149 -13.75 7.14 -9.47
CA GLN A 149 -12.36 6.90 -9.90
C GLN A 149 -11.85 7.92 -10.91
N LEU A 150 -12.66 8.91 -11.28
CA LEU A 150 -12.37 9.78 -12.40
C LEU A 150 -12.25 11.24 -11.95
N GLU A 151 -11.00 11.73 -11.91
CA GLU A 151 -10.70 13.16 -11.71
C GLU A 151 -10.72 13.92 -13.05
N ASP A 152 -10.51 13.21 -14.18
CA ASP A 152 -10.43 13.77 -15.52
C ASP A 152 -11.32 12.99 -16.51
N LEU A 153 -12.28 13.70 -17.14
CA LEU A 153 -13.22 13.13 -18.10
C LEU A 153 -12.54 12.71 -19.41
N ASP A 154 -11.39 13.28 -19.74
CA ASP A 154 -10.72 13.01 -21.01
C ASP A 154 -10.10 11.59 -21.05
N LEU A 155 -9.80 11.02 -19.88
CA LEU A 155 -9.22 9.68 -19.74
C LEU A 155 -10.24 8.52 -19.80
N ILE A 156 -11.54 8.83 -19.89
CA ILE A 156 -12.61 7.81 -19.91
C ILE A 156 -12.44 6.89 -21.12
N PHE A 157 -12.29 7.45 -22.31
CA PHE A 157 -12.25 6.66 -23.53
C PHE A 157 -11.00 5.78 -23.59
N ASP A 158 -9.87 6.27 -23.08
CA ASP A 158 -8.64 5.50 -22.95
C ASP A 158 -8.78 4.37 -21.93
N THR A 159 -9.49 4.61 -20.82
CA THR A 159 -9.80 3.58 -19.81
C THR A 159 -10.71 2.49 -20.38
N VAL A 160 -11.77 2.88 -21.11
CA VAL A 160 -12.66 1.93 -21.81
C VAL A 160 -11.87 1.14 -22.88
N ARG A 161 -10.92 1.79 -23.55
CA ARG A 161 -10.13 1.19 -24.63
C ARG A 161 -9.07 0.20 -24.18
N SER A 162 -8.23 0.63 -23.26
CA SER A 162 -6.99 -0.07 -22.92
C SER A 162 -7.10 -0.83 -21.60
N GLN A 163 -7.92 -0.34 -20.67
CA GLN A 163 -7.94 -0.85 -19.30
C GLN A 163 -9.20 -1.65 -18.97
N THR A 164 -10.22 -1.66 -19.84
CA THR A 164 -11.49 -2.34 -19.57
C THR A 164 -11.63 -3.64 -20.37
N LYS A 165 -12.07 -4.71 -19.70
CA LYS A 165 -12.40 -6.00 -20.35
C LYS A 165 -13.86 -6.07 -20.85
N ASN A 166 -14.81 -5.66 -20.01
CA ASN A 166 -16.24 -5.69 -20.34
C ASN A 166 -16.88 -4.33 -20.06
N LEU A 167 -17.75 -3.88 -20.96
CA LEU A 167 -18.59 -2.71 -20.75
C LEU A 167 -20.00 -3.19 -20.35
N VAL A 168 -20.51 -2.72 -19.22
CA VAL A 168 -21.90 -2.93 -18.79
C VAL A 168 -22.61 -1.59 -18.86
N VAL A 169 -23.71 -1.56 -19.61
CA VAL A 169 -24.44 -0.34 -19.92
C VAL A 169 -25.74 -0.34 -19.13
N LEU A 170 -25.94 0.68 -18.28
CA LEU A 170 -27.18 0.88 -17.54
C LEU A 170 -28.16 1.68 -18.40
N LEU A 171 -29.02 0.96 -19.10
CA LEU A 171 -30.04 1.51 -19.98
C LEU A 171 -31.09 2.28 -19.16
N THR A 172 -31.04 3.61 -19.28
CA THR A 172 -32.08 4.52 -18.80
C THR A 172 -32.51 5.43 -19.95
N PRO A 173 -33.71 6.04 -19.90
CA PRO A 173 -34.17 6.95 -20.96
C PRO A 173 -33.22 8.12 -21.24
N GLU A 174 -32.40 8.49 -20.25
CA GLU A 174 -31.47 9.61 -20.30
C GLU A 174 -30.06 9.21 -20.76
N LEU A 175 -29.77 7.91 -20.89
CA LEU A 175 -28.41 7.42 -21.17
C LEU A 175 -27.84 8.00 -22.47
N LEU A 176 -28.60 7.91 -23.56
CA LEU A 176 -28.15 8.38 -24.87
C LEU A 176 -28.19 9.90 -25.03
N LYS A 177 -28.80 10.63 -24.07
CA LYS A 177 -28.79 12.09 -24.10
C LYS A 177 -27.43 12.68 -23.71
N ARG A 178 -26.55 11.88 -23.11
CA ARG A 178 -25.19 12.28 -22.73
C ARG A 178 -24.18 11.69 -23.72
N MET A 179 -23.51 12.57 -24.45
CA MET A 179 -22.53 12.19 -25.49
C MET A 179 -21.43 11.24 -25.00
N TRP A 180 -21.03 11.38 -23.73
CA TRP A 180 -20.02 10.54 -23.09
C TRP A 180 -20.41 9.06 -23.08
N CYS A 181 -21.66 8.73 -22.72
CA CYS A 181 -22.15 7.36 -22.71
C CYS A 181 -22.17 6.75 -24.12
N ALA A 182 -22.57 7.54 -25.12
CA ALA A 182 -22.49 7.12 -26.51
C ALA A 182 -21.03 6.87 -26.94
N GLY A 183 -20.11 7.76 -26.55
CA GLY A 183 -18.67 7.60 -26.81
C GLY A 183 -18.08 6.35 -26.16
N GLU A 184 -18.46 6.03 -24.91
CA GLU A 184 -18.02 4.81 -24.21
C GLU A 184 -18.49 3.55 -24.95
N ILE A 185 -19.77 3.51 -25.35
CA ILE A 185 -20.36 2.39 -26.09
C ILE A 185 -19.67 2.21 -27.45
N VAL A 186 -19.48 3.30 -28.19
CA VAL A 186 -18.80 3.26 -29.50
C VAL A 186 -17.34 2.85 -29.35
N THR A 187 -16.64 3.36 -28.33
CA THR A 187 -15.25 3.02 -28.04
C THR A 187 -15.13 1.54 -27.69
N ALA A 188 -15.98 1.01 -26.81
CA ALA A 188 -16.00 -0.42 -26.49
C ALA A 188 -16.35 -1.28 -27.72
N HIS A 189 -17.30 -0.84 -28.54
CA HIS A 189 -17.68 -1.54 -29.76
C HIS A 189 -16.53 -1.60 -30.77
N ARG A 190 -15.84 -0.48 -31.02
CA ARG A 190 -14.66 -0.42 -31.89
C ARG A 190 -13.51 -1.28 -31.35
N ASN A 191 -13.28 -1.27 -30.04
CA ASN A 191 -12.24 -2.12 -29.44
C ASN A 191 -12.59 -3.61 -29.48
N LYS A 192 -13.87 -3.96 -29.36
CA LYS A 192 -14.31 -5.34 -29.58
C LYS A 192 -14.11 -5.74 -31.04
N ALA A 193 -14.48 -4.89 -32.01
CA ALA A 193 -14.23 -5.15 -33.43
C ALA A 193 -12.73 -5.32 -33.74
N ALA A 194 -11.86 -4.51 -33.13
CA ALA A 194 -10.41 -4.61 -33.25
C ALA A 194 -9.82 -5.87 -32.58
N LYS A 195 -10.45 -6.37 -31.51
CA LYS A 195 -10.06 -7.62 -30.82
C LYS A 195 -10.72 -8.88 -31.43
N ASN A 196 -11.78 -8.71 -32.23
CA ASN A 196 -12.60 -9.77 -32.83
C ASN A 196 -12.19 -10.18 -34.25
N THR A 197 -10.95 -9.93 -34.68
CA THR A 197 -10.44 -10.55 -35.93
C THR A 197 -10.38 -12.09 -35.88
N ASN A 198 -10.79 -12.72 -34.78
CA ASN A 198 -11.22 -14.12 -34.72
C ASN A 198 -12.46 -14.31 -33.82
N VAL A 199 -13.67 -13.95 -34.27
CA VAL A 199 -14.90 -14.33 -33.54
C VAL A 199 -15.91 -15.07 -34.40
N THR A 200 -16.01 -16.36 -34.08
CA THR A 200 -17.15 -17.25 -34.28
C THR A 200 -18.41 -16.65 -33.64
N THR A 201 -19.44 -16.47 -34.45
CA THR A 201 -20.76 -16.00 -34.03
C THR A 201 -21.58 -17.18 -33.48
N SER A 202 -21.81 -17.20 -32.17
CA SER A 202 -22.88 -18.01 -31.58
C SER A 202 -24.15 -17.17 -31.50
N LYS A 203 -25.12 -17.48 -32.37
CA LYS A 203 -26.48 -16.92 -32.33
C LYS A 203 -27.23 -17.61 -31.19
N GLN A 204 -27.59 -16.89 -30.13
CA GLN A 204 -28.62 -17.35 -29.20
C GLN A 204 -30.00 -17.06 -29.78
N HIS A 205 -30.75 -18.14 -30.05
CA HIS A 205 -32.17 -18.13 -30.38
C HIS A 205 -32.98 -17.70 -29.15
N CYS A 206 -33.80 -16.68 -29.32
CA CYS A 206 -34.89 -16.34 -28.42
C CYS A 206 -35.99 -17.40 -28.56
N LYS A 207 -36.52 -17.89 -27.44
CA LYS A 207 -37.84 -18.54 -27.36
C LYS A 207 -38.69 -17.74 -26.40
#